data_AF-A0A832ED22-F1
#
_entry.id   AF-A0A832ED22-F1
#
_cell.length_a   1.000
_cell.length_b   1.000
_cell.length_c   1.000
_cell.angle_alpha   90.00
_cell.angle_beta   90.00
_cell.angle_gamma   90.00
#
_symmetry.space_group_name_H-M   'P 1'
#
loop_
_entity.id
_entity.type
_entity.pdbx_description
1 polymer ?
#
loop_
_entity_poly.entity_id
_entity_poly.type
_entity_poly.pdbx_seq_one_letter_code
_entity_poly.pdbx_strand_id
1 'polypeptide(L)' 'MAGPQDCYRCGGPTCGFVYDPDRGDKRGKIPKGTSFSELPDDWKCPVCGAGKKTFCCMADPDASR' A
#
# COMPACT_ATOMS: atom_id res chain seq x y z
N MET A 1 12.19 -9.58 -5.98
CA MET A 1 11.91 -9.85 -4.55
C MET A 1 11.65 -8.51 -3.92
N ALA A 2 10.39 -8.18 -3.62
CA ALA A 2 10.06 -6.88 -3.07
C ALA A 2 10.66 -6.79 -1.66
N GLY A 3 11.69 -5.95 -1.50
CA GLY A 3 12.23 -5.66 -0.18
C GLY A 3 11.21 -4.87 0.66
N PRO A 4 11.46 -4.72 1.98
CA PRO A 4 10.61 -3.92 2.89
C PRO A 4 10.39 -2.46 2.42
N GLN A 5 11.18 -2.00 1.45
CA GLN A 5 11.10 -0.71 0.78
C GLN A 5 9.88 -0.51 -0.15
N ASP A 6 9.10 -1.55 -0.48
CA ASP A 6 7.96 -1.43 -1.40
C ASP A 6 6.59 -1.63 -0.70
N CYS A 7 6.56 -1.64 0.64
CA CYS A 7 5.32 -1.74 1.41
C CYS A 7 4.72 -0.37 1.73
N TYR A 8 3.41 -0.22 1.53
CA TYR A 8 2.70 1.06 1.69
C TYR A 8 1.61 0.94 2.74
N ARG A 9 1.58 1.84 3.73
CA ARG A 9 0.52 1.89 4.74
C ARG A 9 -0.48 2.99 4.43
N CYS A 10 -1.77 2.65 4.47
CA CYS A 10 -2.86 3.59 4.39
C CYS A 10 -2.87 4.50 5.63
N GLY A 11 -2.69 5.80 5.42
CA GLY A 11 -2.80 6.85 6.45
C GLY A 11 -4.24 7.25 6.80
N GLY A 12 -5.24 6.46 6.42
CA GLY A 12 -6.64 6.74 6.77
C GLY A 12 -6.85 6.68 8.30
N PRO A 13 -7.63 7.60 8.89
CA PRO A 13 -7.75 7.77 10.35
C PRO A 13 -8.25 6.53 11.10
N THR A 14 -8.88 5.58 10.42
CA THR A 14 -9.36 4.31 11.00
C THR A 14 -9.08 3.12 10.07
N CYS A 15 -7.96 3.14 9.34
CA CYS A 15 -7.65 2.10 8.35
C CYS A 15 -6.46 1.21 8.74
N GLY A 16 -5.25 1.76 8.74
CA GLY A 16 -4.03 1.00 9.03
C GLY A 16 -3.71 -0.13 8.02
N PHE A 17 -4.41 -0.20 6.89
CA PHE A 17 -4.17 -1.21 5.85
C PHE A 17 -2.74 -1.10 5.31
N VAL A 18 -2.05 -2.23 5.16
CA VAL A 18 -0.72 -2.30 4.55
C VAL A 18 -0.84 -3.02 3.21
N TYR A 19 -0.51 -2.30 2.14
CA TYR A 19 -0.32 -2.85 0.81
C TYR A 19 1.09 -3.45 0.71
N ASP A 20 1.14 -4.72 0.33
CA ASP A 20 2.36 -5.47 0.08
C ASP A 20 2.34 -5.92 -1.38
N PRO A 21 3.28 -5.48 -2.21
CA PRO A 21 3.32 -5.78 -3.64
C PRO A 21 3.62 -7.26 -3.91
N ASP A 22 4.41 -7.93 -3.06
CA ASP A 22 4.77 -9.34 -3.23
C ASP A 22 3.55 -10.23 -2.97
N ARG A 23 2.67 -9.82 -2.05
CA ARG A 23 1.39 -10.46 -1.81
C ARG A 23 0.29 -9.97 -2.74
N GLY A 24 0.43 -8.76 -3.28
CA GLY A 24 -0.61 -8.02 -3.98
C GLY A 24 -1.79 -7.68 -3.07
N ASP A 25 -2.92 -7.32 -3.68
CA ASP A 25 -4.15 -7.02 -2.97
C ASP A 25 -5.34 -7.75 -3.59
N LYS A 26 -5.69 -8.92 -3.06
CA LYS A 26 -6.83 -9.71 -3.56
C LYS A 26 -8.15 -8.95 -3.49
N ARG A 27 -8.32 -8.04 -2.51
CA ARG A 27 -9.60 -7.36 -2.27
C ARG A 27 -9.84 -6.22 -3.26
N GLY A 28 -8.79 -5.53 -3.66
CA GLY A 28 -8.74 -4.56 -4.77
C GLY A 28 -8.44 -5.19 -6.13
N LYS A 29 -8.47 -6.52 -6.24
CA LYS A 29 -8.22 -7.29 -7.49
C LYS A 29 -6.85 -7.04 -8.11
N ILE A 30 -5.84 -6.81 -7.27
CA ILE A 30 -4.46 -6.61 -7.68
C ILE A 30 -3.70 -7.92 -7.53
N PRO A 31 -3.05 -8.41 -8.60
CA PRO A 31 -2.25 -9.62 -8.53
C PRO A 31 -1.00 -9.42 -7.66
N LYS A 32 -0.45 -10.54 -7.18
CA LYS A 32 0.86 -10.55 -6.55
C LYS A 32 1.95 -10.12 -7.54
N GLY A 33 2.94 -9.41 -7.04
CA GLY A 33 4.04 -8.84 -7.82
C GLY A 33 3.72 -7.48 -8.47
N THR A 34 2.57 -6.87 -8.17
CA THR A 34 2.25 -5.51 -8.65
C THR A 34 2.78 -4.48 -7.68
N SER A 35 3.63 -3.59 -8.15
CA SER A 35 4.18 -2.50 -7.34
C SER A 35 3.09 -1.46 -7.06
N PHE A 36 3.17 -0.71 -5.96
CA PHE A 36 2.16 0.32 -5.67
C PHE A 36 2.07 1.40 -6.75
N SER A 37 3.19 1.72 -7.41
CA SER A 37 3.24 2.65 -8.55
C SER A 37 2.55 2.11 -9.81
N GLU A 38 2.39 0.80 -9.94
CA GLU A 38 1.68 0.16 -11.05
C GLU A 38 0.16 0.07 -10.80
N LEU A 39 -0.30 0.46 -9.60
CA LEU A 39 -1.72 0.47 -9.30
C LEU A 39 -2.45 1.53 -10.13
N PRO A 40 -3.68 1.21 -10.62
CA PRO A 40 -4.48 2.17 -11.36
C PRO A 40 -4.81 3.39 -10.49
N ASP A 41 -5.01 4.56 -11.11
CA ASP A 41 -5.32 5.80 -10.38
C ASP A 41 -6.64 5.72 -9.60
N ASP A 42 -7.59 4.94 -10.12
CA ASP A 42 -8.87 4.69 -9.45
C ASP A 42 -8.75 3.66 -8.31
N TRP A 43 -7.60 3.01 -8.15
CA TRP A 43 -7.39 2.11 -7.03
C TRP A 43 -7.47 2.87 -5.71
N LYS A 44 -8.31 2.33 -4.84
CA LYS A 44 -8.61 2.87 -3.51
C LYS A 44 -8.43 1.76 -2.50
N CYS A 45 -8.10 2.15 -1.28
CA CYS A 45 -7.94 1.23 -0.17
C CYS A 45 -9.19 0.35 -0.04
N PRO A 46 -9.06 -0.99 -0.06
CA PRO A 46 -10.19 -1.91 0.05
C PRO A 46 -10.76 -2.00 1.48
N VAL A 47 -10.21 -1.22 2.43
CA VAL A 47 -10.69 -1.11 3.81
C VAL A 47 -11.50 0.18 3.98
N CYS A 48 -10.93 1.33 3.62
CA CYS A 48 -11.53 2.64 3.90
C CYS A 48 -11.91 3.46 2.66
N GLY A 49 -11.58 3.01 1.45
CA GLY A 49 -11.83 3.77 0.22
C GLY A 49 -10.91 4.96 -0.01
N ALA A 50 -9.89 5.17 0.84
CA ALA A 50 -8.90 6.23 0.62
C ALA A 50 -8.09 5.98 -0.65
N GLY A 51 -7.84 7.03 -1.43
CA GLY A 51 -7.03 6.91 -2.65
C GLY A 51 -5.57 6.59 -2.35
N LYS A 52 -4.84 6.15 -3.38
CA LYS A 52 -3.40 5.84 -3.29
C LYS A 52 -2.54 6.96 -2.69
N LYS A 53 -2.94 8.22 -2.88
CA LYS A 53 -2.28 9.42 -2.31
C LYS A 53 -2.27 9.48 -0.78
N THR A 54 -3.17 8.78 -0.10
CA THR A 54 -3.22 8.71 1.37
C THR A 54 -2.28 7.64 1.93
N PHE A 55 -1.65 6.84 1.08
CA PHE A 55 -0.69 5.84 1.52
C PHE A 55 0.69 6.46 1.66
N CYS A 56 1.34 6.17 2.79
CA CYS A 56 2.75 6.46 2.98
C CYS A 56 3.57 5.20 2.71
N CYS A 57 4.67 5.35 1.96
CA CYS A 57 5.72 4.34 1.88
C CYS A 57 6.24 4.09 3.31
N MET A 58 6.29 2.84 3.75
CA MET A 58 6.95 2.49 5.01
C MET A 58 8.47 2.31 4.82
N ALA A 59 9.07 3.12 3.94
CA ALA A 59 10.45 2.98 3.49
C ALA A 59 11.52 3.35 4.53
N ASP A 60 11.12 3.79 5.73
CA ASP A 60 12.06 4.27 6.73
C ASP A 60 11.94 3.48 8.06
N PRO A 61 12.85 2.53 8.32
CA PRO A 61 13.10 2.07 9.69
C PRO A 61 13.70 3.15 10.60
N ASP A 62 14.05 4.33 10.06
CA ASP A 62 14.57 5.51 10.80
C ASP A 62 13.48 6.55 11.14
N ALA A 63 12.18 6.23 11.02
CA ALA A 63 11.10 7.10 11.52
C ALA A 63 10.82 6.91 13.03
N SER A 64 11.86 6.60 13.81
CA SER A 64 11.83 6.47 15.27
C SER A 64 13.03 7.20 15.88
N ARG A 65 13.23 8.46 15.50
CA ARG A 65 14.09 9.41 16.23
C ARG A 65 13.24 10.35 17.07
#